data_AF-A0A267GPZ1-F1
#
_entry.id   AF-A0A267GPZ1-F1
#
_cell.length_a   1.000
_cell.length_b   1.000
_cell.length_c   1.000
_cell.angle_alpha   90.00
_cell.angle_beta   90.00
_cell.angle_gamma   90.00
#
_symmetry.space_group_name_H-M   'P 1'
#
loop_
_entity.id
_entity.type
_entity.pdbx_description
1 polymer ?
#
loop_
_entity_poly.entity_id
_entity_poly.type
_entity_poly.pdbx_seq_one_letter_code
_entity_poly.pdbx_strand_id
1 'polypeptide(L)'
;MSQVMVFNRFLSALNFVYLIAFVSIYVQLPGLYGDNGILPIYASISNDEVHSVQQLFSGQPSLLRLAPQLGLSYAQAAELVASLGCLLAFAACALPWFGSLPVYALLWLLYLSLFSVGQTFMWFQWDILLLEAGFLAIGLSLRLPIEGSDRVSSGLGMFAVKWLLFRLMLASGVVKLTSGCPTWWGLTALDWHYESQCLPTPLAWFSHQLPPWFQALCVVATFVIEIAVPFLFFVPVRAVRKFCFFSQLLLQCSIIVSGNYNFFNLLTICLCLSLLHDDDFSTRKGPRRAAGLKLLEWGISATLFVGLFYLTVRLFSLSVGPGFRVNSKVAFSMNDLVKFNRSGLVLSVYVGLAWLVYEVLAAVVRAALHCRGVLGRLLGLLQAMLLSAFVAFVFTASLVPHAATDEALQAQLPYAVRSVYGRTSGLEIVNSYGLFRRWCWRARTARRGRGLSSASRTSRATSAEPPAWRRRTSPA
;
A
#
# COMPACT_ATOMS: atom_id res chain seq x y z
N MET A 1 3.69 19.18 -17.14
CA MET A 1 2.37 19.11 -16.48
C MET A 1 2.58 19.31 -15.00
N SER A 2 1.77 20.11 -14.33
CA SER A 2 1.91 20.37 -12.88
C SER A 2 1.18 19.29 -12.07
N GLN A 3 1.69 18.98 -10.88
CA GLN A 3 1.04 18.11 -9.88
C GLN A 3 0.95 18.77 -8.49
N VAL A 4 1.14 20.09 -8.39
CA VAL A 4 1.18 20.81 -7.11
C VAL A 4 -0.17 20.71 -6.38
N MET A 5 -1.28 20.89 -7.09
CA MET A 5 -2.59 20.81 -6.46
C MET A 5 -2.86 19.38 -5.99
N VAL A 6 -2.65 18.39 -6.86
CA VAL A 6 -2.86 16.97 -6.53
C VAL A 6 -1.97 16.53 -5.35
N PHE A 7 -0.72 16.99 -5.32
CA PHE A 7 0.21 16.76 -4.23
C PHE A 7 -0.29 17.29 -2.88
N ASN A 8 -0.79 18.52 -2.85
CA ASN A 8 -1.37 19.10 -1.64
C ASN A 8 -2.66 18.39 -1.21
N ARG A 9 -3.47 17.91 -2.17
CA ARG A 9 -4.66 17.10 -1.90
C ARG A 9 -4.31 15.73 -1.33
N PHE A 10 -3.25 15.09 -1.79
CA PHE A 10 -2.75 13.84 -1.22
C PHE A 10 -2.38 14.02 0.27
N LEU A 11 -1.57 15.03 0.58
CA LEU A 11 -1.19 15.34 1.97
C LEU A 11 -2.43 15.60 2.86
N SER A 12 -3.39 16.37 2.37
CA SER A 12 -4.64 16.65 3.09
C SER A 12 -5.48 15.38 3.30
N ALA A 13 -5.60 14.54 2.28
CA ALA A 13 -6.35 13.28 2.36
C ALA A 13 -5.67 12.28 3.30
N LEU A 14 -4.34 12.30 3.40
CA LEU A 14 -3.60 11.49 4.37
C LEU A 14 -3.89 11.94 5.82
N ASN A 15 -4.00 13.24 6.09
CA ASN A 15 -4.41 13.73 7.41
C ASN A 15 -5.80 13.20 7.81
N PHE A 16 -6.72 13.13 6.85
CA PHE A 16 -8.05 12.57 7.09
C PHE A 16 -7.99 11.07 7.40
N VAL A 17 -7.14 10.31 6.70
CA VAL A 17 -6.90 8.89 7.02
C VAL A 17 -6.31 8.72 8.41
N TYR A 18 -5.33 9.54 8.79
CA TYR A 18 -4.77 9.55 10.15
C TYR A 18 -5.84 9.82 11.21
N LEU A 19 -6.72 10.80 10.96
CA LEU A 19 -7.81 11.11 11.87
C LEU A 19 -8.73 9.91 12.08
N ILE A 20 -9.15 9.23 10.99
CA ILE A 20 -9.95 8.00 11.08
C ILE A 20 -9.20 6.92 11.86
N ALA A 21 -7.91 6.72 11.58
CA ALA A 21 -7.11 5.70 12.23
C ALA A 21 -6.97 5.94 13.74
N PHE A 22 -6.64 7.16 14.16
CA PHE A 22 -6.52 7.51 15.58
C PHE A 22 -7.85 7.46 16.32
N VAL A 23 -8.95 7.94 15.71
CA VAL A 23 -10.28 7.85 16.32
C VAL A 23 -10.71 6.39 16.48
N SER A 24 -10.49 5.58 15.44
CA SER A 24 -10.80 4.15 15.46
C SER A 24 -10.05 3.42 16.58
N ILE A 25 -8.75 3.71 16.72
CA ILE A 25 -7.92 3.16 17.79
C ILE A 25 -8.38 3.66 19.16
N TYR A 26 -8.60 4.96 19.33
CA TYR A 26 -8.99 5.55 20.61
C TYR A 26 -10.25 4.90 21.19
N VAL A 27 -11.26 4.65 20.37
CA VAL A 27 -12.51 4.00 20.79
C VAL A 27 -12.28 2.53 21.18
N GLN A 28 -11.37 1.83 20.51
CA GLN A 28 -11.12 0.41 20.73
C GLN A 28 -10.12 0.13 21.87
N LEU A 29 -9.29 1.12 22.21
CA LEU A 29 -8.16 1.00 23.12
C LEU A 29 -8.55 0.37 24.47
N PRO A 30 -9.60 0.84 25.19
CA PRO A 30 -9.92 0.29 26.50
C PRO A 30 -10.26 -1.21 26.47
N GLY A 31 -10.90 -1.67 25.39
CA GLY A 31 -11.32 -3.07 25.24
C GLY A 31 -10.24 -3.99 24.67
N LEU A 32 -9.35 -3.48 23.81
CA LEU A 32 -8.33 -4.31 23.17
C LEU A 32 -7.07 -4.44 24.03
N TYR A 33 -6.45 -3.33 24.39
CA TYR A 33 -5.14 -3.32 25.02
C TYR A 33 -5.00 -2.37 26.22
N GLY A 34 -6.10 -1.77 26.69
CA GLY A 34 -6.16 -1.11 27.99
C GLY A 34 -5.83 -2.07 29.14
N ASP A 35 -5.77 -1.55 30.37
CA ASP A 35 -5.36 -2.35 31.54
C ASP A 35 -6.27 -3.56 31.80
N ASN A 36 -7.55 -3.46 31.43
CA ASN A 36 -8.54 -4.55 31.48
C ASN A 36 -8.90 -5.08 30.08
N GLY A 37 -8.07 -4.80 29.07
CA GLY A 37 -8.31 -5.23 27.69
C GLY A 37 -8.03 -6.72 27.47
N ILE A 38 -8.39 -7.23 26.30
CA ILE A 38 -8.14 -8.63 25.91
C ILE A 38 -6.64 -8.98 25.96
N LEU A 39 -5.78 -8.08 25.50
CA LEU A 39 -4.32 -8.21 25.58
C LEU A 39 -3.72 -6.91 26.15
N PRO A 40 -3.60 -6.79 27.49
CA PRO A 40 -3.16 -5.56 28.13
C PRO A 40 -1.76 -5.09 27.68
N ILE A 41 -1.59 -3.78 27.47
CA ILE A 41 -0.32 -3.17 26.99
C ILE A 41 0.86 -3.54 27.89
N TYR A 42 0.68 -3.54 29.21
CA TYR A 42 1.78 -3.73 30.17
C TYR A 42 2.48 -5.10 30.01
N ALA A 43 1.80 -6.09 29.42
CA ALA A 43 2.39 -7.39 29.15
C ALA A 43 3.28 -7.41 27.90
N SER A 44 3.16 -6.41 27.02
CA SER A 44 3.86 -6.35 25.73
C SER A 44 4.98 -5.31 25.67
N ILE A 45 5.03 -4.34 26.60
CA ILE A 45 6.07 -3.33 26.65
C ILE A 45 7.27 -3.84 27.46
N SER A 46 8.49 -3.58 26.99
CA SER A 46 9.68 -3.83 27.81
C SER A 46 9.77 -2.82 28.96
N ASN A 47 9.96 -3.33 30.18
CA ASN A 47 10.09 -2.51 31.40
C ASN A 47 11.48 -1.88 31.57
N ASP A 48 12.30 -1.88 30.53
CA ASP A 48 13.64 -1.30 30.60
C ASP A 48 13.54 0.23 30.68
N GLU A 49 14.20 0.82 31.68
CA GLU A 49 14.30 2.26 31.81
C GLU A 49 14.98 2.87 30.57
N VAL A 50 14.31 3.86 29.97
CA VAL A 50 14.81 4.56 28.79
C VAL A 50 15.56 5.81 29.24
N HIS A 51 16.88 5.78 29.17
CA HIS A 51 17.74 6.92 29.52
C HIS A 51 18.22 7.71 28.29
N SER A 52 18.02 7.18 27.08
CA SER A 52 18.44 7.82 25.84
C SER A 52 17.43 7.65 24.72
N VAL A 53 17.44 8.61 23.78
CA VAL A 53 16.64 8.54 22.54
C VAL A 53 16.99 7.28 21.74
N GLN A 54 18.27 6.87 21.73
CA GLN A 54 18.69 5.66 21.03
C GLN A 54 18.04 4.39 21.61
N GLN A 55 17.90 4.31 22.94
CA GLN A 55 17.20 3.20 23.60
C GLN A 55 15.70 3.20 23.29
N LEU A 56 15.09 4.38 23.12
CA LEU A 56 13.67 4.51 22.77
C LEU A 56 13.37 3.86 21.41
N PHE A 57 14.26 4.03 20.43
CA PHE A 57 14.11 3.48 19.08
C PHE A 57 14.75 2.10 18.89
N SER A 58 15.45 1.56 19.89
CA SER A 58 16.02 0.21 19.83
C SER A 58 14.98 -0.84 20.23
N GLY A 59 14.84 -1.89 19.41
CA GLY A 59 13.98 -3.04 19.69
C GLY A 59 12.50 -2.77 19.42
N GLN A 60 11.84 -1.97 20.27
CA GLN A 60 10.42 -1.64 20.21
C GLN A 60 10.22 -0.11 20.26
N PRO A 61 10.18 0.56 19.09
CA PRO A 61 10.13 2.01 19.01
C PRO A 61 8.76 2.56 19.44
N SER A 62 8.63 2.99 20.71
CA SER A 62 7.37 3.54 21.20
C SER A 62 7.57 4.58 22.29
N LEU A 63 6.91 5.73 22.14
CA LEU A 63 6.84 6.78 23.16
C LEU A 63 6.19 6.30 24.47
N LEU A 64 5.41 5.22 24.43
CA LEU A 64 4.74 4.66 25.60
C LEU A 64 5.74 4.12 26.63
N ARG A 65 6.98 3.83 26.23
CA ARG A 65 8.05 3.46 27.15
C ARG A 65 8.45 4.59 28.10
N LEU A 66 8.08 5.84 27.78
CA LEU A 66 8.28 7.00 28.65
C LEU A 66 7.13 7.18 29.66
N ALA A 67 6.07 6.38 29.59
CA ALA A 67 4.93 6.48 30.50
C ALA A 67 5.31 6.43 32.00
N PRO A 68 6.21 5.53 32.46
CA PRO A 68 6.61 5.49 33.87
C PRO A 68 7.27 6.79 34.35
N GLN A 69 8.06 7.45 33.50
CA GLN A 69 8.73 8.72 33.82
C GLN A 69 7.74 9.89 33.93
N LEU A 70 6.60 9.78 33.25
CA LEU A 70 5.50 10.73 33.30
C LEU A 70 4.50 10.43 34.43
N GLY A 71 4.70 9.33 35.18
CA GLY A 71 3.75 8.88 36.20
C GLY A 71 2.42 8.40 35.64
N LEU A 72 2.36 8.04 34.36
CA LEU A 72 1.15 7.55 33.68
C LEU A 72 1.17 6.02 33.61
N SER A 73 0.00 5.39 33.73
CA SER A 73 -0.15 4.01 33.28
C SER A 73 0.06 3.91 31.77
N TYR A 74 0.46 2.74 31.28
CA TYR A 74 0.64 2.53 29.84
C TYR A 74 -0.66 2.72 29.05
N ALA A 75 -1.81 2.33 29.62
CA ALA A 75 -3.12 2.56 29.01
C ALA A 75 -3.42 4.06 28.88
N GLN A 76 -3.25 4.84 29.96
CA GLN A 76 -3.43 6.30 29.92
C GLN A 76 -2.48 6.99 28.94
N ALA A 77 -1.22 6.55 28.89
CA ALA A 77 -0.26 7.07 27.92
C ALA A 77 -0.69 6.75 26.48
N ALA A 78 -1.25 5.58 26.22
CA ALA A 78 -1.76 5.20 24.91
C ALA A 78 -3.00 6.01 24.51
N GLU A 79 -3.93 6.25 25.45
CA GLU A 79 -5.07 7.14 25.25
C GLU A 79 -4.63 8.58 24.96
N LEU A 80 -3.62 9.08 25.67
CA LEU A 80 -3.03 10.40 25.44
C LEU A 80 -2.40 10.48 24.05
N VAL A 81 -1.58 9.50 23.66
CA VAL A 81 -0.96 9.43 22.33
C VAL A 81 -2.02 9.39 21.22
N ALA A 82 -3.08 8.59 21.39
CA ALA A 82 -4.19 8.51 20.42
C ALA A 82 -4.98 9.84 20.34
N SER A 83 -5.22 10.49 21.48
CA SER A 83 -5.93 11.77 21.56
C SER A 83 -5.12 12.92 20.92
N LEU A 84 -3.81 12.97 21.18
CA LEU A 84 -2.90 13.91 20.53
C LEU A 84 -2.84 13.67 19.03
N GLY A 85 -2.82 12.40 18.60
CA GLY A 85 -2.90 12.02 17.19
C GLY A 85 -4.20 12.52 16.53
N CYS A 86 -5.34 12.33 17.19
CA CYS A 86 -6.63 12.87 16.74
C CYS A 86 -6.59 14.39 16.58
N LEU A 87 -6.12 15.11 17.60
CA LEU A 87 -6.08 16.58 17.60
C LEU A 87 -5.17 17.10 16.48
N LEU A 88 -3.97 16.52 16.32
CA LEU A 88 -3.02 16.93 15.28
C LEU A 88 -3.54 16.64 13.88
N ALA A 89 -4.13 15.45 13.67
CA ALA A 89 -4.69 15.07 12.38
C ALA A 89 -5.89 15.95 12.01
N PHE A 90 -6.75 16.26 12.99
CA PHE A 90 -7.86 17.19 12.82
C PHE A 90 -7.37 18.61 12.51
N ALA A 91 -6.40 19.14 13.26
CA ALA A 91 -5.81 20.44 13.01
C ALA A 91 -5.18 20.52 11.60
N ALA A 92 -4.46 19.47 11.18
CA ALA A 92 -3.87 19.38 9.85
C ALA A 92 -4.90 19.22 8.72
N CYS A 93 -6.10 18.70 9.00
CA CYS A 93 -7.23 18.71 8.06
C CYS A 93 -7.87 20.10 7.97
N ALA A 94 -8.08 20.77 9.11
CA ALA A 94 -8.77 22.05 9.20
C ALA A 94 -7.91 23.22 8.70
N LEU A 95 -6.59 23.15 8.90
CA LEU A 95 -5.64 24.20 8.60
C LEU A 95 -4.58 23.69 7.61
N PRO A 96 -4.71 23.95 6.29
CA PRO A 96 -3.78 23.42 5.29
C PRO A 96 -2.31 23.83 5.48
N TRP A 97 -2.06 24.98 6.12
CA TRP A 97 -0.71 25.48 6.43
C TRP A 97 -0.07 24.75 7.62
N PHE A 98 -0.84 24.00 8.41
CA PHE A 98 -0.36 23.23 9.54
C PHE A 98 0.32 21.92 9.12
N GLY A 99 0.07 21.43 7.90
CA GLY A 99 0.66 20.23 7.31
C GLY A 99 2.15 20.40 6.97
N SER A 100 2.98 20.58 7.98
CA SER A 100 4.43 20.77 7.91
C SER A 100 5.18 19.49 8.30
N LEU A 101 6.48 19.44 7.98
CA LEU A 101 7.35 18.31 8.30
C LEU A 101 7.27 17.87 9.77
N PRO A 102 7.35 18.77 10.77
CA PRO A 102 7.22 18.37 12.17
C PRO A 102 5.87 17.72 12.51
N VAL A 103 4.78 18.19 11.89
CA VAL A 103 3.44 17.65 12.15
C VAL A 103 3.31 16.24 11.58
N TYR A 104 3.77 15.99 10.35
CA TYR A 104 3.79 14.62 9.80
C TYR A 104 4.73 13.70 10.55
N ALA A 105 5.90 14.20 11.00
CA ALA A 105 6.83 13.42 11.80
C ALA A 105 6.21 13.02 13.15
N LEU A 106 5.48 13.94 13.79
CA LEU A 106 4.81 13.69 15.05
C LEU A 106 3.62 12.72 14.86
N LEU A 107 2.77 12.92 13.84
CA LEU A 107 1.68 11.99 13.51
C LEU A 107 2.20 10.57 13.28
N TRP A 108 3.28 10.44 12.50
CA TRP A 108 3.91 9.15 12.23
C TRP A 108 4.48 8.52 13.51
N LEU A 109 5.18 9.30 14.35
CA LEU A 109 5.76 8.81 15.60
C LEU A 109 4.70 8.37 16.61
N LEU A 110 3.60 9.13 16.74
CA LEU A 110 2.47 8.77 17.59
C LEU A 110 1.82 7.47 17.09
N TYR A 111 1.61 7.32 15.78
CA TYR A 111 1.04 6.11 15.21
C TYR A 111 1.96 4.90 15.38
N LEU A 112 3.26 5.07 15.12
CA LEU A 112 4.27 4.04 15.33
C LEU A 112 4.30 3.57 16.78
N SER A 113 4.16 4.51 17.72
CA SER A 113 4.16 4.19 19.15
C SER A 113 3.00 3.28 19.56
N LEU A 114 1.81 3.50 18.99
CA LEU A 114 0.64 2.64 19.21
C LEU A 114 0.80 1.30 18.47
N PHE A 115 1.28 1.34 17.23
CA PHE A 115 1.52 0.15 16.41
C PHE A 115 2.50 -0.82 17.07
N SER A 116 3.64 -0.34 17.56
CA SER A 116 4.70 -1.18 18.14
C SER A 116 4.29 -1.94 19.40
N VAL A 117 3.21 -1.53 20.07
CA VAL A 117 2.68 -2.20 21.27
C VAL A 117 1.31 -2.84 21.05
N GLY A 118 0.71 -2.63 19.88
CA GLY A 118 -0.67 -3.05 19.58
C GLY A 118 -0.83 -4.53 19.25
N GLN A 119 0.23 -5.33 19.41
CA GLN A 119 0.23 -6.80 19.33
C GLN A 119 -0.51 -7.32 18.08
N THR A 120 -1.37 -8.32 18.25
CA THR A 120 -2.14 -8.94 17.16
C THR A 120 -3.18 -8.02 16.54
N PHE A 121 -3.59 -6.95 17.23
CA PHE A 121 -4.63 -6.03 16.77
C PHE A 121 -4.13 -5.01 15.74
N MET A 122 -2.84 -4.64 15.83
CA MET A 122 -2.20 -3.68 14.91
C MET A 122 -1.37 -4.36 13.80
N TRP A 123 -1.33 -5.70 13.75
CA TRP A 123 -0.50 -6.44 12.80
C TRP A 123 -1.18 -6.67 11.42
N PHE A 124 -1.94 -5.69 10.96
CA PHE A 124 -2.65 -5.73 9.68
C PHE A 124 -2.02 -4.82 8.63
N GLN A 125 -2.38 -5.07 7.37
CA GLN A 125 -1.77 -4.38 6.23
C GLN A 125 -2.06 -2.88 6.15
N TRP A 126 -3.19 -2.44 6.67
CA TRP A 126 -3.54 -1.03 6.67
C TRP A 126 -2.63 -0.22 7.59
N ASP A 127 -2.19 -0.79 8.72
CA ASP A 127 -1.32 -0.10 9.67
C ASP A 127 0.09 0.11 9.10
N ILE A 128 0.70 -0.96 8.55
CA ILE A 128 2.02 -0.87 7.91
C ILE A 128 2.00 0.00 6.65
N LEU A 129 0.88 0.05 5.92
CA LEU A 129 0.71 0.94 4.78
C LEU A 129 0.61 2.41 5.22
N LEU A 130 -0.09 2.69 6.33
CA LEU A 130 -0.20 4.04 6.89
C LEU A 130 1.14 4.53 7.42
N LEU A 131 1.92 3.67 8.08
CA LEU A 131 3.29 4.00 8.52
C LEU A 131 4.19 4.33 7.34
N GLU A 132 4.14 3.55 6.26
CA GLU A 132 4.94 3.79 5.07
C GLU A 132 4.50 5.06 4.32
N ALA A 133 3.20 5.28 4.13
CA ALA A 133 2.66 6.50 3.53
C ALA A 133 2.92 7.75 4.40
N GLY A 134 2.84 7.57 5.71
CA GLY A 134 3.16 8.58 6.72
C GLY A 134 4.61 9.02 6.68
N PHE A 135 5.53 8.06 6.63
CA PHE A 135 6.96 8.33 6.51
C PHE A 135 7.26 9.09 5.22
N LEU A 136 6.65 8.69 4.09
CA LEU A 136 6.74 9.45 2.85
C LEU A 136 6.29 10.90 3.03
N ALA A 137 5.15 11.13 3.71
CA ALA A 137 4.64 12.47 3.95
C ALA A 137 5.61 13.38 4.75
N ILE A 138 6.46 12.83 5.62
CA ILE A 138 7.53 13.57 6.32
C ILE A 138 8.48 14.20 5.30
N GLY A 139 9.04 13.40 4.39
CA GLY A 139 9.97 13.90 3.37
C GLY A 139 9.28 14.79 2.34
N LEU A 140 8.05 14.44 1.93
CA LEU A 140 7.27 15.20 0.96
C LEU A 140 6.91 16.60 1.49
N SER A 141 6.60 16.73 2.77
CA SER A 141 6.29 18.02 3.40
C SER A 141 7.51 18.91 3.66
N LEU A 142 8.72 18.48 3.28
CA LEU A 142 9.90 19.33 3.26
C LEU A 142 9.72 20.49 2.26
N ARG A 143 9.48 21.68 2.81
CA ARG A 143 9.34 22.93 2.06
C ARG A 143 10.30 23.96 2.64
N LEU A 144 11.28 24.39 1.84
CA LEU A 144 12.06 25.56 2.20
C LEU A 144 11.22 26.83 1.97
N PRO A 145 11.47 27.92 2.73
CA PRO A 145 10.70 29.17 2.63
C PRO A 145 11.07 29.96 1.36
N ILE A 146 10.75 29.38 0.20
CA ILE A 146 11.07 29.93 -1.13
C ILE A 146 9.86 29.84 -2.06
N GLU A 147 9.71 30.85 -2.92
CA GLU A 147 8.74 30.79 -4.02
C GLU A 147 9.06 29.63 -4.97
N GLY A 148 8.06 28.79 -5.26
CA GLY A 148 8.23 27.64 -6.14
C GLY A 148 8.61 26.33 -5.44
N SER A 149 8.74 26.32 -4.10
CA SER A 149 9.05 25.11 -3.31
C SER A 149 8.17 23.90 -3.67
N ASP A 150 6.84 24.08 -3.73
CA ASP A 150 5.91 22.98 -4.07
C ASP A 150 6.14 22.43 -5.49
N ARG A 151 6.60 23.26 -6.44
CA ARG A 151 6.89 22.81 -7.81
C ARG A 151 8.13 21.92 -7.84
N VAL A 152 9.11 22.20 -6.98
CA VAL A 152 10.30 21.35 -6.82
C VAL A 152 9.90 20.00 -6.24
N SER A 153 9.09 19.98 -5.17
CA SER A 153 8.74 18.75 -4.46
C SER A 153 7.70 17.87 -5.15
N SER A 154 6.71 18.45 -5.84
CA SER A 154 5.51 17.72 -6.29
C SER A 154 5.79 16.50 -7.16
N GLY A 155 6.62 16.59 -8.20
CA GLY A 155 6.85 15.45 -9.11
C GLY A 155 7.59 14.28 -8.44
N LEU A 156 8.67 14.56 -7.70
CA LEU A 156 9.41 13.54 -6.92
C LEU A 156 8.51 12.91 -5.85
N GLY A 157 7.74 13.73 -5.15
CA GLY A 157 6.79 13.28 -4.14
C GLY A 157 5.73 12.35 -4.70
N MET A 158 5.05 12.77 -5.77
CA MET A 158 4.02 11.93 -6.41
C MET A 158 4.62 10.68 -7.06
N PHE A 159 5.87 10.70 -7.51
CA PHE A 159 6.56 9.47 -7.92
C PHE A 159 6.72 8.49 -6.75
N ALA A 160 7.17 8.94 -5.58
CA ALA A 160 7.33 8.08 -4.41
C ALA A 160 5.99 7.44 -3.99
N VAL A 161 4.91 8.23 -3.99
CA VAL A 161 3.54 7.75 -3.71
C VAL A 161 3.07 6.75 -4.78
N LYS A 162 3.34 7.04 -6.06
CA LYS A 162 3.01 6.14 -7.18
C LYS A 162 3.77 4.82 -7.10
N TRP A 163 5.03 4.86 -6.66
CA TRP A 163 5.84 3.65 -6.45
C TRP A 163 5.29 2.80 -5.29
N LEU A 164 4.87 3.44 -4.19
CA LEU A 164 4.17 2.75 -3.10
C LEU A 164 2.87 2.08 -3.58
N LEU A 165 2.02 2.82 -4.31
CA LEU A 165 0.80 2.27 -4.90
C LEU A 165 1.09 1.09 -5.84
N PHE A 166 2.11 1.22 -6.70
CA PHE A 166 2.53 0.15 -7.60
C PHE A 166 2.85 -1.14 -6.84
N ARG A 167 3.71 -1.04 -5.81
CA ARG A 167 4.11 -2.19 -4.99
C ARG A 167 2.91 -2.82 -4.28
N LEU A 168 2.05 -1.98 -3.68
CA LEU A 168 0.84 -2.43 -3.00
C LEU A 168 -0.04 -3.25 -3.95
N MET A 169 -0.39 -2.68 -5.10
CA MET A 169 -1.30 -3.32 -6.04
C MET A 169 -0.71 -4.60 -6.62
N LEU A 170 0.53 -4.54 -7.12
CA LEU A 170 1.19 -5.70 -7.72
C LEU A 170 1.32 -6.85 -6.72
N ALA A 171 1.81 -6.57 -5.51
CA ALA A 171 1.96 -7.59 -4.48
C ALA A 171 0.60 -8.17 -4.09
N SER A 172 -0.43 -7.34 -3.92
CA SER A 172 -1.77 -7.81 -3.54
C SER A 172 -2.41 -8.73 -4.59
N GLY A 173 -2.10 -8.55 -5.88
CA GLY A 173 -2.57 -9.44 -6.95
C GLY A 173 -1.72 -10.70 -7.11
N VAL A 174 -0.40 -10.56 -7.17
CA VAL A 174 0.51 -11.70 -7.39
C VAL A 174 0.37 -12.75 -6.29
N VAL A 175 0.26 -12.34 -5.02
CA VAL A 175 0.15 -13.32 -3.91
C VAL A 175 -1.11 -14.18 -3.98
N LYS A 176 -2.19 -13.70 -4.60
CA LYS A 176 -3.42 -14.49 -4.79
C LYS A 176 -3.15 -15.71 -5.65
N LEU A 177 -2.39 -15.53 -6.73
CA LEU A 177 -2.01 -16.63 -7.61
C LEU A 177 -0.85 -17.47 -7.05
N THR A 178 0.18 -16.84 -6.48
CA THR A 178 1.34 -17.59 -5.93
C THR A 178 1.01 -18.35 -4.64
N SER A 179 -0.11 -18.04 -3.98
CA SER A 179 -0.65 -18.87 -2.88
C SER A 179 -0.96 -20.32 -3.29
N GLY A 180 -1.11 -20.58 -4.59
CA GLY A 180 -1.50 -21.89 -5.11
C GLY A 180 -2.93 -22.29 -4.77
N CYS A 181 -3.77 -21.35 -4.32
CA CYS A 181 -5.10 -21.66 -3.88
C CYS A 181 -6.03 -22.08 -5.04
N PRO A 182 -6.70 -23.25 -4.98
CA PRO A 182 -7.57 -23.70 -6.06
C PRO A 182 -8.73 -22.74 -6.39
N THR A 183 -9.23 -21.95 -5.43
CA THR A 183 -10.33 -21.00 -5.72
C THR A 183 -9.87 -19.79 -6.52
N TRP A 184 -8.66 -19.28 -6.27
CA TRP A 184 -8.06 -18.21 -7.09
C TRP A 184 -7.75 -18.70 -8.50
N TRP A 185 -7.14 -19.89 -8.63
CA TRP A 185 -6.84 -20.50 -9.94
C TRP A 185 -8.09 -20.99 -10.68
N GLY A 186 -9.14 -21.37 -9.95
CA GLY A 186 -10.43 -21.78 -10.49
C GLY A 186 -11.37 -20.62 -10.81
N LEU A 187 -10.99 -19.37 -10.51
CA LEU A 187 -11.83 -18.16 -10.65
C LEU A 187 -13.12 -18.19 -9.83
N THR A 188 -13.16 -18.95 -8.73
CA THR A 188 -14.31 -19.07 -7.81
C THR A 188 -14.05 -18.40 -6.46
N ALA A 189 -13.02 -17.56 -6.36
CA ALA A 189 -12.63 -16.95 -5.09
C ALA A 189 -13.72 -16.01 -4.53
N LEU A 190 -14.41 -15.27 -5.41
CA LEU A 190 -15.46 -14.34 -5.00
C LEU A 190 -16.74 -15.02 -4.54
N ASP A 191 -16.98 -16.28 -4.92
CA ASP A 191 -18.10 -17.07 -4.41
C ASP A 191 -18.05 -17.19 -2.87
N TRP A 192 -16.84 -17.23 -2.31
CA TRP A 192 -16.63 -17.33 -0.86
C TRP A 192 -16.26 -16.00 -0.21
N HIS A 193 -15.67 -15.08 -0.98
CA HIS A 193 -15.11 -13.85 -0.44
C HIS A 193 -16.15 -12.99 0.26
N TYR A 194 -17.35 -12.86 -0.30
CA TYR A 194 -18.38 -11.98 0.26
C TYR A 194 -18.87 -12.40 1.64
N GLU A 195 -18.85 -13.71 1.93
CA GLU A 195 -19.24 -14.27 3.23
C GLU A 195 -18.09 -14.25 4.26
N SER A 196 -16.84 -14.32 3.78
CA SER A 196 -15.66 -14.57 4.62
C SER A 196 -14.73 -13.36 4.81
N GLN A 197 -14.96 -12.28 4.08
CA GLN A 197 -14.24 -11.02 4.21
C GLN A 197 -14.42 -10.36 5.58
N CYS A 198 -13.57 -9.38 5.88
CA CYS A 198 -13.67 -8.58 7.09
C CYS A 198 -14.98 -7.80 7.12
N LEU A 199 -15.78 -7.99 8.19
CA LEU A 199 -16.99 -7.23 8.50
C LEU A 199 -17.84 -6.95 7.23
N PRO A 200 -18.45 -7.98 6.63
CA PRO A 200 -19.22 -7.82 5.39
C PRO A 200 -20.37 -6.83 5.61
N THR A 201 -20.58 -5.96 4.63
CA THR A 201 -21.70 -5.00 4.66
C THR A 201 -22.99 -5.67 4.19
N PRO A 202 -24.17 -5.04 4.36
CA PRO A 202 -25.41 -5.56 3.79
C PRO A 202 -25.35 -5.78 2.26
N LEU A 203 -24.55 -4.98 1.54
CA LEU A 203 -24.38 -5.12 0.09
C LEU A 203 -23.50 -6.30 -0.32
N ALA A 204 -22.72 -6.87 0.61
CA ALA A 204 -22.04 -8.14 0.41
C ALA A 204 -23.02 -9.26 0.06
N TRP A 205 -24.18 -9.29 0.72
CA TRP A 205 -25.18 -10.33 0.50
C TRP A 205 -25.71 -10.28 -0.94
N PHE A 206 -26.09 -9.09 -1.42
CA PHE A 206 -26.53 -8.91 -2.81
C PHE A 206 -25.42 -9.23 -3.81
N SER A 207 -24.19 -8.85 -3.50
CA SER A 207 -23.02 -9.15 -4.34
C SER A 207 -22.77 -10.65 -4.42
N HIS A 208 -22.96 -11.40 -3.32
CA HIS A 208 -22.84 -12.85 -3.28
C HIS A 208 -23.88 -13.56 -4.14
N GLN A 209 -25.11 -13.02 -4.25
CA GLN A 209 -26.17 -13.61 -5.07
C GLN A 209 -25.94 -13.46 -6.60
N LEU A 210 -24.93 -12.71 -7.03
CA LEU A 210 -24.62 -12.57 -8.46
C LEU A 210 -24.20 -13.92 -9.07
N PRO A 211 -24.53 -14.17 -10.35
CA PRO A 211 -24.33 -15.48 -10.95
C PRO A 211 -22.84 -15.85 -11.04
N PRO A 212 -22.47 -17.14 -10.93
CA PRO A 212 -21.05 -17.55 -10.85
C PRO A 212 -20.18 -17.10 -12.03
N TRP A 213 -20.74 -17.01 -13.24
CA TRP A 213 -20.00 -16.52 -14.41
C TRP A 213 -19.57 -15.06 -14.25
N PHE A 214 -20.39 -14.25 -13.58
CA PHE A 214 -20.10 -12.85 -13.30
C PHE A 214 -19.04 -12.76 -12.19
N GLN A 215 -19.13 -13.59 -11.16
CA GLN A 215 -18.11 -13.68 -10.11
C GLN A 215 -16.73 -14.05 -10.68
N ALA A 216 -16.69 -15.03 -11.58
CA ALA A 216 -15.45 -15.39 -12.27
C ALA A 216 -14.87 -14.24 -13.08
N LEU A 217 -15.73 -13.46 -13.76
CA LEU A 217 -15.31 -12.26 -14.47
C LEU A 217 -14.80 -11.16 -13.52
N CYS A 218 -15.42 -11.00 -12.35
CA CYS A 218 -14.92 -10.09 -11.31
C CYS A 218 -13.55 -10.54 -10.79
N VAL A 219 -13.29 -11.85 -10.60
CA VAL A 219 -11.95 -12.36 -10.26
C VAL A 219 -10.92 -12.02 -11.35
N VAL A 220 -11.29 -12.20 -12.62
CA VAL A 220 -10.43 -11.81 -13.76
C VAL A 220 -10.15 -10.30 -13.73
N ALA A 221 -11.18 -9.48 -13.50
CA ALA A 221 -11.02 -8.03 -13.38
C ALA A 221 -10.10 -7.65 -12.22
N THR A 222 -10.22 -8.30 -11.06
CA THR A 222 -9.30 -8.13 -9.92
C THR A 222 -7.86 -8.43 -10.34
N PHE A 223 -7.58 -9.55 -11.02
CA PHE A 223 -6.23 -9.84 -11.48
C PHE A 223 -5.70 -8.81 -12.49
N VAL A 224 -6.53 -8.37 -13.43
CA VAL A 224 -6.12 -7.35 -14.41
C VAL A 224 -5.79 -6.03 -13.69
N ILE A 225 -6.65 -5.57 -12.78
CA ILE A 225 -6.49 -4.30 -12.05
C ILE A 225 -5.31 -4.35 -11.09
N GLU A 226 -5.06 -5.48 -10.43
CA GLU A 226 -4.00 -5.61 -9.44
C GLU A 226 -2.65 -6.02 -10.03
N ILE A 227 -2.59 -6.71 -11.18
CA ILE A 227 -1.33 -7.23 -11.74
C ILE A 227 -0.93 -6.50 -13.02
N ALA A 228 -1.83 -6.39 -14.01
CA ALA A 228 -1.48 -5.83 -15.31
C ALA A 228 -1.50 -4.29 -15.32
N VAL A 229 -2.55 -3.69 -14.76
CA VAL A 229 -2.74 -2.24 -14.74
C VAL A 229 -1.61 -1.48 -14.01
N PRO A 230 -1.00 -1.97 -12.91
CA PRO A 230 0.09 -1.24 -12.26
C PRO A 230 1.28 -0.95 -13.18
N PHE A 231 1.61 -1.83 -14.13
CA PHE A 231 2.67 -1.55 -15.11
C PHE A 231 2.34 -0.34 -16.00
N LEU A 232 1.06 -0.05 -16.22
CA LEU A 232 0.60 1.11 -16.97
C LEU A 232 0.67 2.42 -16.17
N PHE A 233 0.94 2.39 -14.86
CA PHE A 233 1.08 3.61 -14.04
C PHE A 233 2.24 4.51 -14.50
N PHE A 234 3.25 3.93 -15.14
CA PHE A 234 4.43 4.64 -15.64
C PHE A 234 4.31 5.06 -17.10
N VAL A 235 3.13 4.90 -17.73
CA VAL A 235 2.89 5.38 -19.08
C VAL A 235 2.44 6.85 -19.02
N PRO A 236 3.20 7.83 -19.54
CA PRO A 236 2.88 9.26 -19.43
C PRO A 236 1.73 9.72 -20.36
N VAL A 237 0.84 8.82 -20.77
CA VAL A 237 -0.29 9.12 -21.67
C VAL A 237 -1.55 9.39 -20.86
N ARG A 238 -2.21 10.51 -21.13
CA ARG A 238 -3.34 11.00 -20.32
C ARG A 238 -4.50 10.01 -20.21
N ALA A 239 -4.89 9.38 -21.32
CA ALA A 239 -5.99 8.41 -21.33
C ALA A 239 -5.66 7.17 -20.49
N VAL A 240 -4.44 6.64 -20.64
CA VAL A 240 -3.95 5.49 -19.88
C VAL A 240 -3.88 5.79 -18.39
N ARG A 241 -3.34 6.94 -18.00
CA ARG A 241 -3.30 7.37 -16.60
C ARG A 241 -4.69 7.46 -15.96
N LYS A 242 -5.67 8.04 -16.67
CA LYS A 242 -7.06 8.11 -16.20
C LYS A 242 -7.68 6.72 -16.07
N PHE A 243 -7.46 5.85 -17.06
CA PHE A 243 -7.92 4.47 -16.99
C PHE A 243 -7.37 3.77 -15.75
N CYS A 244 -6.06 3.88 -15.48
CA CYS A 244 -5.43 3.34 -14.28
C CYS A 244 -6.07 3.89 -12.99
N PHE A 245 -6.29 5.22 -12.91
CA PHE A 245 -6.93 5.83 -11.75
C PHE A 245 -8.34 5.29 -11.53
N PHE A 246 -9.19 5.31 -12.56
CA PHE A 246 -10.59 4.90 -12.43
C PHE A 246 -10.74 3.40 -12.19
N SER A 247 -9.87 2.56 -12.75
CA SER A 247 -9.90 1.12 -12.48
C SER A 247 -9.54 0.81 -11.02
N GLN A 248 -8.54 1.51 -10.45
CA GLN A 248 -8.22 1.37 -9.04
C GLN A 248 -9.34 1.90 -8.16
N LEU A 249 -9.88 3.08 -8.47
CA LEU A 249 -11.00 3.66 -7.74
C LEU A 249 -12.22 2.73 -7.74
N LEU A 250 -12.57 2.16 -8.90
CA LEU A 250 -13.66 1.19 -9.03
C LEU A 250 -13.44 -0.02 -8.11
N LEU A 251 -12.24 -0.59 -8.11
CA LEU A 251 -11.91 -1.72 -7.24
C LEU A 251 -12.05 -1.34 -5.76
N GLN A 252 -11.45 -0.22 -5.33
CA GLN A 252 -11.49 0.21 -3.93
C GLN A 252 -12.91 0.55 -3.46
N CYS A 253 -13.71 1.24 -4.29
CA CYS A 253 -15.11 1.51 -3.98
C CYS A 253 -15.94 0.22 -3.89
N SER A 254 -15.70 -0.74 -4.79
CA SER A 254 -16.40 -2.02 -4.75
C SER A 254 -16.11 -2.76 -3.44
N ILE A 255 -14.85 -2.75 -2.98
CA ILE A 255 -14.44 -3.36 -1.70
C ILE A 255 -15.10 -2.64 -0.53
N ILE A 256 -15.08 -1.30 -0.47
CA ILE A 256 -15.74 -0.52 0.59
C ILE A 256 -17.24 -0.85 0.67
N VAL A 257 -17.88 -0.95 -0.49
CA VAL A 257 -19.31 -1.21 -0.57
C VAL A 257 -19.63 -2.63 -0.11
N SER A 258 -18.74 -3.61 -0.32
CA SER A 258 -18.97 -5.01 0.07
C SER A 258 -18.41 -5.40 1.45
N GLY A 259 -17.40 -4.71 1.98
CA GLY A 259 -16.73 -5.10 3.22
C GLY A 259 -16.02 -3.93 3.88
N ASN A 260 -15.77 -4.05 5.19
CA ASN A 260 -15.07 -3.02 5.95
C ASN A 260 -13.64 -3.45 6.30
N TYR A 261 -12.67 -2.81 5.64
CA TYR A 261 -11.24 -2.99 5.85
C TYR A 261 -10.62 -1.79 6.57
N ASN A 262 -11.33 -1.24 7.55
CA ASN A 262 -10.93 -0.06 8.31
C ASN A 262 -10.69 1.13 7.35
N PHE A 263 -9.51 1.76 7.40
CA PHE A 263 -9.14 2.87 6.51
C PHE A 263 -8.32 2.44 5.28
N PHE A 264 -8.12 1.12 5.06
CA PHE A 264 -7.26 0.59 3.99
C PHE A 264 -7.62 1.15 2.60
N ASN A 265 -8.89 0.99 2.21
CA ASN A 265 -9.34 1.38 0.88
C ASN A 265 -9.30 2.90 0.69
N LEU A 266 -9.61 3.68 1.75
CA LEU A 266 -9.49 5.14 1.71
C LEU A 266 -8.04 5.58 1.52
N LEU A 267 -7.10 4.91 2.20
CA LEU A 267 -5.68 5.15 2.02
C LEU A 267 -5.23 4.76 0.60
N THR A 268 -5.67 3.63 0.06
CA THR A 268 -5.36 3.26 -1.33
C THR A 268 -5.93 4.26 -2.34
N ILE A 269 -7.15 4.78 -2.14
CA ILE A 269 -7.73 5.85 -2.97
C ILE A 269 -6.89 7.13 -2.86
N CYS A 270 -6.42 7.47 -1.66
CA CYS A 270 -5.50 8.59 -1.44
C CYS A 270 -4.21 8.42 -2.25
N LEU A 271 -3.60 7.23 -2.22
CA LEU A 271 -2.41 6.91 -3.04
C LEU A 271 -2.69 7.02 -4.55
N CYS A 272 -3.89 6.66 -5.01
CA CYS A 272 -4.27 6.75 -6.44
C CYS A 272 -4.21 8.18 -7.00
N LEU A 273 -4.26 9.22 -6.14
CA LEU A 273 -4.05 10.61 -6.57
C LEU A 273 -2.73 10.80 -7.33
N SER A 274 -1.70 9.97 -7.07
CA SER A 274 -0.43 10.01 -7.81
C SER A 274 -0.52 9.74 -9.31
N LEU A 275 -1.65 9.21 -9.78
CA LEU A 275 -1.90 8.96 -11.20
C LEU A 275 -2.49 10.18 -11.92
N LEU A 276 -2.98 11.16 -11.16
CA LEU A 276 -3.63 12.37 -11.68
C LEU A 276 -2.69 13.57 -11.73
N HIS A 277 -2.95 14.47 -12.68
CA HIS A 277 -2.23 15.74 -12.83
C HIS A 277 -3.20 16.91 -12.65
N ASP A 278 -2.68 18.11 -12.36
CA ASP A 278 -3.51 19.30 -12.11
C ASP A 278 -4.40 19.63 -13.32
N ASP A 279 -3.88 19.41 -14.54
CA ASP A 279 -4.59 19.60 -15.81
C ASP A 279 -5.83 18.69 -15.98
N ASP A 280 -5.99 17.68 -15.13
CA ASP A 280 -7.15 16.78 -15.15
C ASP A 280 -8.40 17.37 -14.51
N PHE A 281 -8.24 18.40 -13.68
CA PHE A 281 -9.34 19.10 -13.02
C PHE A 281 -9.65 20.46 -13.65
N SER A 282 -8.78 20.94 -14.55
CA SER A 282 -8.98 22.22 -15.23
C SER A 282 -10.05 22.11 -16.32
N THR A 283 -11.07 22.96 -16.24
CA THR A 283 -12.07 23.16 -17.30
C THR A 283 -11.55 24.04 -18.44
N ARG A 284 -10.41 24.73 -18.25
CA ARG A 284 -9.80 25.56 -19.29
C ARG A 284 -9.18 24.67 -20.36
N LYS A 285 -9.52 24.95 -21.63
CA LYS A 285 -8.87 24.32 -22.78
C LYS A 285 -7.38 24.63 -22.71
N GLY A 286 -6.57 23.61 -22.40
CA GLY A 286 -5.11 23.73 -22.39
C GLY A 286 -4.57 24.13 -23.76
N PRO A 287 -3.25 24.43 -23.85
CA PRO A 287 -2.63 24.80 -25.12
C PRO A 287 -2.95 23.78 -26.21
N ARG A 288 -3.26 24.26 -27.43
CA ARG A 288 -3.58 23.39 -28.57
C ARG A 288 -2.37 22.50 -28.87
N ARG A 289 -2.42 21.25 -28.39
CA ARG A 289 -1.42 20.23 -28.73
C ARG A 289 -1.45 19.98 -30.23
N ALA A 290 -0.28 19.85 -30.83
CA ALA A 290 -0.12 19.51 -32.25
C ALA A 290 -0.93 18.25 -32.59
N ALA A 291 -1.58 18.24 -33.76
CA ALA A 291 -2.43 17.13 -34.18
C ALA A 291 -1.68 15.79 -34.21
N GLY A 292 -0.42 15.79 -34.66
CA GLY A 292 0.42 14.59 -34.67
C GLY A 292 0.68 14.01 -33.28
N LEU A 293 0.87 14.86 -32.25
CA LEU A 293 1.07 14.40 -30.88
C LEU A 293 -0.20 13.75 -30.31
N LYS A 294 -1.37 14.28 -30.66
CA LYS A 294 -2.67 13.69 -30.28
C LYS A 294 -2.90 12.33 -30.95
N LEU A 295 -2.55 12.22 -32.24
CA LEU A 295 -2.66 10.97 -32.98
C LEU A 295 -1.74 9.90 -32.36
N LEU A 296 -0.52 10.28 -31.98
CA LEU A 296 0.41 9.39 -31.28
C LEU A 296 -0.13 8.95 -29.91
N GLU A 297 -0.64 9.88 -29.09
CA GLU A 297 -1.26 9.55 -27.79
C GLU A 297 -2.45 8.60 -27.96
N TRP A 298 -3.28 8.82 -28.97
CA TRP A 298 -4.40 7.94 -29.29
C TRP A 298 -3.94 6.57 -29.75
N GLY A 299 -2.96 6.50 -30.66
CA GLY A 299 -2.38 5.25 -31.14
C GLY A 299 -1.74 4.42 -30.02
N ILE A 300 -0.97 5.06 -29.12
CA ILE A 300 -0.40 4.39 -27.94
C ILE A 300 -1.52 3.86 -27.04
N SER A 301 -2.54 4.68 -26.76
CA SER A 301 -3.66 4.29 -25.89
C SER A 301 -4.44 3.11 -26.49
N ALA A 302 -4.76 3.17 -27.79
CA ALA A 302 -5.45 2.11 -28.51
C ALA A 302 -4.66 0.81 -28.47
N THR A 303 -3.36 0.84 -28.78
CA THR A 303 -2.49 -0.33 -28.73
C THR A 303 -2.42 -0.94 -27.34
N LEU A 304 -2.29 -0.13 -26.29
CA LEU A 304 -2.24 -0.62 -24.91
C LEU A 304 -3.58 -1.23 -24.47
N PHE A 305 -4.71 -0.60 -24.81
CA PHE A 305 -6.02 -1.11 -24.42
C PHE A 305 -6.41 -2.37 -25.21
N VAL A 306 -6.16 -2.39 -26.52
CA VAL A 306 -6.37 -3.59 -27.35
C VAL A 306 -5.44 -4.72 -26.90
N GLY A 307 -4.18 -4.41 -26.61
CA GLY A 307 -3.22 -5.38 -26.09
C GLY A 307 -3.64 -5.95 -24.73
N LEU A 308 -4.05 -5.10 -23.79
CA LEU A 308 -4.55 -5.51 -22.47
C LEU A 308 -5.79 -6.40 -22.61
N PHE A 309 -6.75 -6.00 -23.45
CA PHE A 309 -7.96 -6.78 -23.72
C PHE A 309 -7.62 -8.14 -24.34
N TYR A 310 -6.81 -8.15 -25.40
CA TYR A 310 -6.36 -9.37 -26.07
C TYR A 310 -5.66 -10.33 -25.12
N LEU A 311 -4.70 -9.82 -24.31
CA LEU A 311 -4.00 -10.63 -23.31
C LEU A 311 -4.96 -11.16 -22.25
N THR A 312 -5.93 -10.37 -21.80
CA THR A 312 -6.95 -10.83 -20.84
C THR A 312 -7.77 -11.98 -21.41
N VAL A 313 -8.27 -11.83 -22.65
CA VAL A 313 -9.03 -12.88 -23.35
C VAL A 313 -8.19 -14.16 -23.50
N ARG A 314 -6.90 -14.04 -23.83
CA ARG A 314 -6.01 -15.19 -24.02
C ARG A 314 -5.62 -15.86 -22.70
N LEU A 315 -5.21 -15.10 -21.70
CA LEU A 315 -4.75 -15.62 -20.41
C LEU A 315 -5.88 -16.24 -19.57
N PHE A 316 -7.12 -15.78 -19.77
CA PHE A 316 -8.29 -16.30 -19.07
C PHE A 316 -9.29 -17.03 -19.98
N SER A 317 -8.88 -17.40 -21.21
CA SER A 317 -9.70 -18.16 -22.19
C SER A 317 -11.15 -17.69 -22.24
N LEU A 318 -11.36 -16.38 -22.32
CA LEU A 318 -12.69 -15.80 -22.26
C LEU A 318 -13.47 -16.17 -23.52
N SER A 319 -14.65 -16.77 -23.35
CA SER A 319 -15.55 -17.11 -24.45
C SER A 319 -16.99 -16.78 -24.07
N VAL A 320 -17.77 -16.31 -25.05
CA VAL A 320 -19.19 -16.00 -24.86
C VAL A 320 -20.01 -17.24 -25.21
N GLY A 321 -20.67 -17.78 -24.19
CA GLY A 321 -21.60 -18.89 -24.32
C GLY A 321 -23.04 -18.43 -24.62
N PRO A 322 -23.99 -19.38 -24.70
CA PRO A 322 -25.40 -19.08 -24.94
C PRO A 322 -25.98 -18.16 -23.85
N GLY A 323 -26.80 -17.20 -24.25
CA GLY A 323 -27.45 -16.26 -23.31
C GLY A 323 -26.50 -15.24 -22.67
N PHE A 324 -25.46 -14.80 -23.40
CA PHE A 324 -24.47 -13.81 -22.95
C PHE A 324 -23.67 -14.19 -21.69
N ARG A 325 -23.59 -15.50 -21.37
CA ARG A 325 -22.78 -15.99 -20.26
C ARG A 325 -21.31 -16.04 -20.67
N VAL A 326 -20.42 -15.51 -19.84
CA VAL A 326 -18.97 -15.53 -20.12
C VAL A 326 -18.34 -16.73 -19.43
N ASN A 327 -17.74 -17.63 -20.19
CA ASN A 327 -16.90 -18.71 -19.65
C ASN A 327 -15.47 -18.20 -19.50
N SER A 328 -14.90 -18.40 -18.32
CA SER A 328 -13.56 -17.93 -17.97
C SER A 328 -12.75 -19.08 -17.37
N LYS A 329 -11.50 -19.25 -17.81
CA LYS A 329 -10.58 -20.25 -17.27
C LYS A 329 -9.14 -19.78 -17.38
N VAL A 330 -8.37 -19.92 -16.31
CA VAL A 330 -6.93 -19.64 -16.35
C VAL A 330 -6.23 -20.54 -17.37
N ALA A 331 -5.49 -19.93 -18.29
CA ALA A 331 -4.85 -20.58 -19.44
C ALA A 331 -3.31 -20.52 -19.42
N PHE A 332 -2.74 -20.13 -18.28
CA PHE A 332 -1.30 -20.15 -18.03
C PHE A 332 -0.97 -21.10 -16.87
N SER A 333 0.28 -21.56 -16.80
CA SER A 333 0.73 -22.44 -15.72
C SER A 333 1.36 -21.67 -14.56
N MET A 334 1.55 -22.34 -13.41
CA MET A 334 2.32 -21.78 -12.29
C MET A 334 3.76 -21.42 -12.71
N ASN A 335 4.38 -22.21 -13.60
CA ASN A 335 5.72 -21.93 -14.08
C ASN A 335 5.77 -20.65 -14.93
N ASP A 336 4.73 -20.40 -15.73
CA ASP A 336 4.61 -19.17 -16.51
C ASP A 336 4.43 -17.97 -15.59
N LEU A 337 3.62 -18.11 -14.53
CA LEU A 337 3.44 -17.08 -13.51
C LEU A 337 4.74 -16.73 -12.79
N VAL A 338 5.52 -17.73 -12.36
CA VAL A 338 6.80 -17.50 -11.68
C VAL A 338 7.78 -16.76 -12.59
N LYS A 339 7.88 -17.18 -13.87
CA LYS A 339 8.71 -16.48 -14.87
C LYS A 339 8.25 -15.04 -15.08
N PHE A 340 6.94 -14.84 -15.27
CA PHE A 340 6.34 -13.52 -15.43
C PHE A 340 6.59 -12.63 -14.21
N ASN A 341 6.38 -13.16 -12.99
CA ASN A 341 6.60 -12.41 -11.76
C ASN A 341 8.06 -11.97 -11.66
N ARG A 342 9.02 -12.88 -11.87
CA ARG A 342 10.45 -12.54 -11.83
C ARG A 342 10.80 -11.45 -12.85
N SER A 343 10.40 -11.62 -14.11
CA SER A 343 10.64 -10.64 -15.16
C SER A 343 9.94 -9.30 -14.89
N GLY A 344 8.70 -9.33 -14.40
CA GLY A 344 7.92 -8.15 -14.04
C GLY A 344 8.52 -7.37 -12.89
N LEU A 345 8.99 -8.04 -11.85
CA LEU A 345 9.73 -7.43 -10.74
C LEU A 345 10.99 -6.73 -11.25
N VAL A 346 11.84 -7.43 -12.02
CA VAL A 346 13.06 -6.84 -12.59
C VAL A 346 12.74 -5.64 -13.48
N LEU A 347 11.78 -5.77 -14.40
CA LEU A 347 11.35 -4.69 -15.28
C LEU A 347 10.87 -3.48 -14.48
N SER A 348 10.06 -3.69 -13.44
CA SER A 348 9.53 -2.60 -12.62
C SER A 348 10.62 -1.85 -11.86
N VAL A 349 11.72 -2.50 -11.45
CA VAL A 349 12.87 -1.83 -10.84
C VAL A 349 13.55 -0.91 -11.83
N TYR A 350 13.80 -1.38 -13.07
CA TYR A 350 14.41 -0.54 -14.11
C TYR A 350 13.52 0.63 -14.50
N VAL A 351 12.22 0.40 -14.68
CA VAL A 351 11.24 1.46 -14.98
C VAL A 351 11.16 2.47 -13.84
N GLY A 352 11.10 1.98 -12.59
CA GLY A 352 11.09 2.83 -11.39
C GLY A 352 12.36 3.67 -11.28
N LEU A 353 13.54 3.08 -11.53
CA LEU A 353 14.82 3.79 -11.51
C LEU A 353 14.90 4.85 -12.61
N ALA A 354 14.50 4.52 -13.85
CA ALA A 354 14.46 5.48 -14.94
C ALA A 354 13.53 6.65 -14.64
N TRP A 355 12.37 6.38 -14.02
CA TRP A 355 11.43 7.42 -13.61
C TRP A 355 11.97 8.29 -12.46
N LEU A 356 12.66 7.68 -11.49
CA LEU A 356 13.33 8.40 -10.42
C LEU A 356 14.37 9.37 -10.99
N VAL A 357 15.24 8.90 -11.88
CA VAL A 357 16.25 9.75 -12.54
C VAL A 357 15.57 10.90 -13.29
N TYR A 358 14.50 10.61 -14.03
CA TYR A 358 13.72 11.65 -14.71
C TYR A 358 13.18 12.71 -13.74
N GLU A 359 12.56 12.31 -12.62
CA GLU A 359 12.01 13.27 -11.65
C GLU A 359 13.09 14.04 -10.90
N VAL A 360 14.26 13.45 -10.63
CA VAL A 360 15.41 14.15 -10.05
C VAL A 360 15.88 15.26 -10.99
N LEU A 361 16.09 14.94 -12.27
CA LEU A 361 16.48 15.92 -13.29
C LEU A 361 15.40 17.00 -13.45
N ALA A 362 14.13 16.61 -13.48
CA ALA A 362 13.01 17.54 -13.58
C ALA A 362 12.93 18.46 -12.34
N ALA A 363 13.22 17.96 -11.14
CA ALA A 363 13.24 18.77 -9.92
C ALA A 363 14.35 19.83 -9.96
N VAL A 364 15.54 19.48 -10.45
CA VAL A 364 16.66 20.43 -10.66
C VAL A 364 16.26 21.52 -11.66
N VAL A 365 15.66 21.14 -12.79
CA VAL A 365 15.17 22.10 -13.80
C VAL A 365 14.08 23.00 -13.23
N ARG A 366 13.12 22.44 -12.48
CA ARG A 366 12.05 23.22 -11.83
C ARG A 366 12.64 24.20 -10.83
N ALA A 367 13.63 23.80 -10.03
CA ALA A 367 14.32 24.68 -9.09
C ALA A 367 14.99 25.86 -9.80
N ALA A 368 15.71 25.60 -10.90
CA ALA A 368 16.38 26.64 -11.68
C ALA A 368 15.42 27.63 -12.35
N LEU A 369 14.28 27.14 -12.87
CA LEU A 369 13.33 27.95 -13.64
C LEU A 369 12.29 28.68 -12.78
N HIS A 370 11.88 28.11 -11.64
CA HIS A 370 10.73 28.61 -10.88
C HIS A 370 11.08 29.30 -9.57
N CYS A 371 12.29 29.10 -9.05
CA CYS A 371 12.73 29.82 -7.86
C CYS A 371 13.29 31.20 -8.26
N ARG A 372 12.86 32.25 -7.57
CA ARG A 372 13.30 33.62 -7.84
C ARG A 372 14.59 33.97 -7.09
N GLY A 373 15.42 34.79 -7.72
CA GLY A 373 16.70 35.24 -7.17
C GLY A 373 17.78 34.15 -7.11
N VAL A 374 19.02 34.56 -6.84
CA VAL A 374 20.16 33.62 -6.74
C VAL A 374 20.01 32.73 -5.51
N LEU A 375 19.72 33.32 -4.34
CA LEU A 375 19.51 32.58 -3.11
C LEU A 375 18.33 31.61 -3.20
N GLY A 376 17.21 32.03 -3.79
CA GLY A 376 16.05 31.16 -3.98
C GLY A 376 16.34 29.96 -4.88
N ARG A 377 17.13 30.14 -5.95
CA ARG A 377 17.60 29.03 -6.79
C ARG A 377 18.54 28.08 -6.04
N LEU A 378 19.48 28.60 -5.25
CA LEU A 378 20.38 27.78 -4.43
C LEU A 378 19.61 26.95 -3.40
N LEU A 379 18.67 27.58 -2.69
CA LEU A 379 17.79 26.89 -1.75
C LEU A 379 16.87 25.89 -2.48
N GLY A 380 16.33 26.23 -3.65
CA GLY A 380 15.54 25.30 -4.45
C GLY A 380 16.33 24.06 -4.89
N LEU A 381 17.60 24.23 -5.26
CA LEU A 381 18.50 23.13 -5.56
C LEU A 381 18.83 22.29 -4.31
N LEU A 382 19.03 22.93 -3.16
CA LEU A 382 19.20 22.23 -1.88
C LEU A 382 17.96 21.40 -1.55
N GLN A 383 16.76 21.95 -1.67
CA GLN A 383 15.51 21.22 -1.47
C GLN A 383 15.38 20.04 -2.43
N ALA A 384 15.67 20.25 -3.73
CA ALA A 384 15.66 19.19 -4.72
C ALA A 384 16.64 18.06 -4.35
N MET A 385 17.84 18.41 -3.90
CA MET A 385 18.87 17.46 -3.46
C MET A 385 18.42 16.64 -2.25
N LEU A 386 17.94 17.31 -1.19
CA LEU A 386 17.45 16.67 0.03
C LEU A 386 16.28 15.71 -0.25
N LEU A 387 15.30 16.15 -1.03
CA LEU A 387 14.16 15.32 -1.39
C LEU A 387 14.56 14.16 -2.30
N SER A 388 15.47 14.40 -3.26
CA SER A 388 15.98 13.33 -4.14
C SER A 388 16.71 12.26 -3.33
N ALA A 389 17.55 12.65 -2.37
CA ALA A 389 18.22 11.72 -1.47
C ALA A 389 17.22 10.91 -0.64
N PHE A 390 16.20 11.57 -0.08
CA PHE A 390 15.12 10.91 0.67
C PHE A 390 14.35 9.89 -0.18
N VAL A 391 13.88 10.30 -1.37
CA VAL A 391 13.10 9.41 -2.26
C VAL A 391 13.97 8.26 -2.78
N ALA A 392 15.25 8.51 -3.12
CA ALA A 392 16.17 7.47 -3.53
C ALA A 392 16.46 6.46 -2.41
N PHE A 393 16.57 6.93 -1.17
CA PHE A 393 16.68 6.06 0.01
C PHE A 393 15.45 5.17 0.17
N VAL A 394 14.24 5.75 0.17
CA VAL A 394 13.00 4.97 0.32
C VAL A 394 12.82 3.99 -0.84
N PHE A 395 13.07 4.43 -2.08
CA PHE A 395 13.03 3.56 -3.26
C PHE A 395 14.00 2.38 -3.11
N THR A 396 15.25 2.63 -2.72
CA THR A 396 16.27 1.59 -2.53
C THR A 396 15.89 0.62 -1.41
N ALA A 397 15.49 1.13 -0.25
CA ALA A 397 15.02 0.31 0.88
C ALA A 397 13.82 -0.56 0.47
N SER A 398 12.97 -0.06 -0.42
CA SER A 398 11.78 -0.77 -0.88
C SER A 398 12.00 -1.92 -1.85
N LEU A 399 13.20 -2.04 -2.43
CA LEU A 399 13.50 -3.11 -3.37
C LEU A 399 13.46 -4.50 -2.71
N VAL A 400 13.83 -4.59 -1.43
CA VAL A 400 13.79 -5.85 -0.67
C VAL A 400 12.35 -6.37 -0.50
N PRO A 401 11.41 -5.60 0.07
CA PRO A 401 10.03 -6.06 0.19
C PRO A 401 9.30 -6.15 -1.16
N HIS A 402 9.70 -5.35 -2.15
CA HIS A 402 9.18 -5.49 -3.51
C HIS A 402 9.51 -6.86 -4.12
N ALA A 403 10.76 -7.31 -3.95
CA ALA A 403 11.20 -8.63 -4.39
C ALA A 403 10.67 -9.78 -3.52
N ALA A 404 9.89 -9.52 -2.47
CA ALA A 404 9.51 -10.56 -1.51
C ALA A 404 8.63 -11.67 -2.09
N THR A 405 8.02 -11.51 -3.27
CA THR A 405 7.27 -12.58 -3.94
C THR A 405 8.16 -13.57 -4.71
N ASP A 406 9.46 -13.28 -4.84
CA ASP A 406 10.47 -14.16 -5.44
C ASP A 406 11.71 -14.22 -4.52
N GLU A 407 11.78 -15.28 -3.72
CA GLU A 407 12.85 -15.48 -2.73
C GLU A 407 14.24 -15.52 -3.37
N ALA A 408 14.36 -16.09 -4.58
CA ALA A 408 15.63 -16.18 -5.29
C ALA A 408 16.10 -14.79 -5.76
N LEU A 409 15.18 -13.96 -6.28
CA LEU A 409 15.49 -12.59 -6.64
C LEU A 409 15.84 -11.75 -5.41
N GLN A 410 15.09 -11.89 -4.31
CA GLN A 410 15.36 -11.17 -3.07
C GLN A 410 16.75 -11.50 -2.50
N ALA A 411 17.18 -12.76 -2.57
CA ALA A 411 18.51 -13.18 -2.14
C ALA A 411 19.65 -12.63 -3.03
N GLN A 412 19.37 -12.43 -4.33
CA GLN A 412 20.31 -11.87 -5.31
C GLN A 412 20.49 -10.35 -5.20
N LEU A 413 19.69 -9.66 -4.39
CA LEU A 413 19.82 -8.21 -4.22
C LEU A 413 21.18 -7.82 -3.60
N PRO A 414 21.77 -6.69 -4.03
CA PRO A 414 23.05 -6.21 -3.49
C PRO A 414 23.04 -6.13 -1.96
N TYR A 415 24.18 -6.45 -1.33
CA TYR A 415 24.30 -6.40 0.13
C TYR A 415 23.93 -5.01 0.70
N ALA A 416 24.33 -3.92 0.02
CA ALA A 416 23.99 -2.56 0.41
C ALA A 416 22.47 -2.36 0.53
N VAL A 417 21.69 -2.84 -0.44
CA VAL A 417 20.22 -2.76 -0.45
C VAL A 417 19.62 -3.54 0.73
N ARG A 418 20.10 -4.77 0.96
CA ARG A 418 19.66 -5.62 2.08
C ARG A 418 20.04 -5.03 3.45
N SER A 419 21.20 -4.41 3.56
CA SER A 419 21.69 -3.77 4.79
C SER A 419 20.85 -2.53 5.16
N VAL A 420 20.53 -1.69 4.17
CA VAL A 420 19.64 -0.52 4.35
C VAL A 420 18.27 -0.96 4.86
N TYR A 421 17.65 -1.95 4.22
CA TYR A 421 16.38 -2.51 4.69
C TYR A 421 16.50 -3.13 6.09
N GLY A 422 17.55 -3.91 6.35
CA GLY A 422 17.76 -4.56 7.65
C GLY A 422 17.83 -3.56 8.82
N ARG A 423 18.48 -2.40 8.62
CA ARG A 423 18.61 -1.34 9.62
C ARG A 423 17.32 -0.54 9.84
N THR A 424 16.43 -0.50 8.84
CA THR A 424 15.23 0.36 8.84
C THR A 424 13.94 -0.43 9.08
N SER A 425 13.98 -1.75 8.93
CA SER A 425 12.81 -2.63 9.08
C SER A 425 12.13 -2.55 10.44
N GLY A 426 12.86 -2.19 11.51
CA GLY A 426 12.26 -2.03 12.85
C GLY A 426 11.37 -0.79 12.99
N LEU A 427 11.42 0.14 12.05
CA LEU A 427 10.63 1.37 12.04
C LEU A 427 9.46 1.31 11.05
N GLU A 428 9.24 0.16 10.39
CA GLU A 428 8.17 -0.04 9.40
C GLU A 428 8.16 1.04 8.29
N ILE A 429 9.35 1.56 7.94
CA ILE A 429 9.52 2.61 6.92
C ILE A 429 9.13 2.09 5.54
N VAL A 430 9.42 0.82 5.26
CA VAL A 430 9.04 0.15 4.02
C VAL A 430 8.66 -1.30 4.30
N ASN A 431 7.52 -1.74 3.77
CA ASN A 431 6.92 -3.01 4.14
C ASN A 431 6.60 -3.90 2.94
N SER A 432 6.46 -5.21 3.21
CA SER A 432 6.00 -6.20 2.22
C SER A 432 4.48 -6.29 2.22
N TYR A 433 3.89 -6.36 1.04
CA TYR A 433 2.45 -6.49 0.85
C TYR A 433 2.06 -7.90 0.41
N GLY A 434 0.78 -8.24 0.59
CA GLY A 434 0.23 -9.59 0.43
C GLY A 434 0.08 -10.38 1.74
N LEU A 435 -1.09 -10.25 2.37
CA LEU A 435 -1.48 -10.96 3.60
C LEU A 435 -1.79 -12.41 3.23
N PHE A 436 -1.47 -13.34 4.12
CA PHE A 436 -1.88 -14.74 4.02
C PHE A 436 -1.40 -15.50 2.76
N ARG A 437 -0.08 -15.51 2.51
CA ARG A 437 0.55 -16.30 1.42
C ARG A 437 0.18 -17.79 1.38
N ARG A 438 -0.47 -18.33 2.42
CA ARG A 438 -0.82 -19.76 2.56
C ARG A 438 -2.29 -20.03 2.91
N TRP A 439 -3.15 -19.02 3.03
CA TRP A 439 -4.56 -19.28 3.32
C TRP A 439 -5.30 -19.58 2.04
N CYS A 440 -5.94 -20.74 2.01
CA CYS A 440 -6.77 -21.13 0.90
C CYS A 440 -8.06 -21.76 1.40
N TRP A 441 -9.17 -21.33 0.82
CA TRP A 441 -10.47 -21.97 0.98
C TRP A 441 -10.41 -23.35 0.34
N ARG A 442 -10.26 -24.38 1.16
CA ARG A 442 -10.49 -25.75 0.72
C ARG A 442 -11.98 -26.01 0.77
N ALA A 443 -12.64 -26.14 -0.37
CA ALA A 443 -13.95 -26.73 -0.43
C ALA A 443 -13.85 -28.14 0.17
N ARG A 444 -14.44 -28.35 1.36
CA ARG A 444 -14.72 -29.71 1.83
C ARG A 444 -15.75 -30.24 0.84
N THR A 445 -15.30 -31.06 -0.10
CA THR A 445 -16.21 -31.87 -0.89
C THR A 445 -16.99 -32.74 0.09
N ALA A 446 -18.24 -32.38 0.31
CA ALA A 446 -19.19 -33.23 1.02
C ALA A 446 -19.42 -34.48 0.16
N ARG A 447 -18.55 -35.48 0.29
CA ARG A 447 -18.84 -36.86 -0.16
C ARG A 447 -19.98 -37.37 0.73
N ARG A 448 -21.21 -37.08 0.32
CA ARG A 448 -22.40 -37.79 0.80
C ARG A 448 -22.31 -39.24 0.34
N GLY A 449 -22.04 -40.12 1.31
CA GLY A 449 -22.62 -41.46 1.42
C GLY A 449 -22.21 -42.50 0.39
N ARG A 450 -21.36 -43.45 0.80
CA ARG A 450 -21.65 -44.91 0.83
C ARG A 450 -20.45 -45.65 1.42
N GLY A 451 -20.71 -46.51 2.39
CA GLY A 451 -19.74 -47.52 2.89
C GLY A 451 -19.29 -47.30 4.33
N LEU A 452 -20.11 -47.74 5.28
CA LEU A 452 -19.67 -48.10 6.62
C LEU A 452 -18.62 -49.22 6.53
N SER A 453 -17.44 -49.00 7.09
CA SER A 453 -16.58 -50.07 7.60
C SER A 453 -15.69 -49.50 8.70
N SER A 454 -15.92 -50.00 9.90
CA SER A 454 -15.17 -49.75 11.13
C SER A 454 -13.70 -50.17 11.01
N ALA A 455 -12.75 -49.26 11.24
CA ALA A 455 -11.46 -49.58 11.86
C ALA A 455 -10.67 -48.31 12.25
N SER A 456 -10.13 -48.34 13.47
CA SER A 456 -9.02 -47.57 14.04
C SER A 456 -9.13 -46.03 14.07
N ARG A 457 -9.62 -45.53 15.21
CA ARG A 457 -9.20 -44.26 15.82
C ARG A 457 -7.74 -44.38 16.26
N THR A 458 -6.83 -43.64 15.65
CA THR A 458 -5.56 -43.23 16.27
C THR A 458 -5.16 -41.83 15.79
N SER A 459 -5.01 -40.96 16.79
CA SER A 459 -4.35 -39.65 16.88
C SER A 459 -3.71 -39.03 15.62
N ARG A 460 -4.14 -37.80 15.31
CA ARG A 460 -3.26 -36.65 15.00
C ARG A 460 -4.10 -35.37 14.98
N ALA A 461 -4.32 -34.81 16.17
CA ALA A 461 -4.63 -33.40 16.34
C ALA A 461 -3.28 -32.67 16.45
N THR A 462 -2.80 -32.10 15.34
CA THR A 462 -1.74 -31.10 15.38
C THR A 462 -2.40 -29.73 15.32
N SER A 463 -2.42 -29.09 16.47
CA SER A 463 -2.62 -27.66 16.69
C SER A 463 -1.77 -26.84 15.72
N ALA A 464 -2.40 -25.93 14.99
CA ALA A 464 -1.70 -24.92 14.21
C ALA A 464 -1.19 -23.83 15.17
N GLU A 465 0.11 -23.86 15.47
CA GLU A 465 0.80 -22.71 16.08
C GLU A 465 0.84 -21.53 15.08
N PRO A 466 0.78 -20.28 15.56
CA PRO A 466 1.06 -19.11 14.74
C PRO A 466 2.53 -19.11 14.27
N PRO A 467 2.85 -18.48 13.13
CA PRO A 467 4.18 -18.54 12.52
C PRO A 467 5.23 -17.88 13.43
N ALA A 468 6.12 -18.70 14.00
CA ALA A 468 7.30 -18.24 14.71
C ALA A 468 8.33 -17.66 13.73
N TRP A 469 8.39 -16.32 13.63
CA TRP A 469 9.54 -15.62 13.08
C TRP A 469 9.99 -14.56 14.10
N ARG A 470 11.27 -14.67 14.50
CA ARG A 470 12.04 -13.90 15.51
C ARG A 470 12.02 -14.42 16.95
N ARG A 471 12.73 -15.53 17.19
CA ARG A 471 13.62 -15.60 18.38
C ARG A 471 15.04 -15.32 17.89
N ARG A 472 15.57 -14.14 18.19
CA ARG A 472 17.02 -13.90 18.12
C ARG A 472 17.60 -14.42 19.42
N THR A 473 18.34 -15.53 19.33
CA THR A 473 19.32 -15.93 20.35
C THR A 473 20.50 -14.98 20.24
N SER A 474 20.76 -14.19 21.27
CA SER A 474 22.04 -13.52 21.47
C SER A 474 23.11 -14.58 21.77
N PRO A 475 24.30 -14.57 21.13
CA PRO A 475 25.44 -15.24 21.71
C PRO A 475 26.01 -14.37 22.84
N ALA A 476 26.37 -15.03 23.94
CA ALA A 476 27.27 -14.49 24.95
C ALA A 476 28.67 -14.23 24.37
#